data_AF-A0A8X6SNQ8-F1
#
_entry.id   AF-A0A8X6SNQ8-F1
#
_cell.length_a   1.000
_cell.length_b   1.000
_cell.length_c   1.000
_cell.angle_alpha   90.00
_cell.angle_beta   90.00
_cell.angle_gamma   90.00
#
_symmetry.space_group_name_H-M   'P 1'
#
loop_
_entity.id
_entity.type
_entity.pdbx_description
1 polymer ?
#
loop_
_entity_poly.entity_id
_entity_poly.type
_entity_poly.pdbx_seq_one_letter_code
_entity_poly.pdbx_strand_id
1 'polypeptide(L)'
;MSLNRHCSSQGRLKDAVTIWKAVGKFIRYYLQQDKHVILPNIGKFYVQEIKIPIAHNPSRCVCRKRLVFVISSQLAINFRIKFSTDQVENPNPQITVNRSTISCLCHKPRFKVDLCLREIAAFVYNRLATKLLVQLPFPGIGVLIIKGETYRMLFDDRFATKIQETDYIKEIS
;
A
#
# COMPACT_ATOMS: atom_id res chain seq x y z
N MET A 1 -9.14 39.68 7.32
CA MET A 1 -8.07 38.65 7.50
C MET A 1 -8.52 37.18 7.26
N SER A 2 -9.65 36.89 6.59
CA SER A 2 -10.18 35.52 6.47
C SER A 2 -9.82 34.78 5.16
N LEU A 3 -9.57 35.51 4.06
CA LEU A 3 -9.28 34.92 2.74
C LEU A 3 -7.92 34.21 2.64
N ASN A 4 -6.88 34.75 3.28
CA ASN A 4 -5.53 34.14 3.23
C ASN A 4 -5.47 32.77 3.92
N ARG A 5 -6.25 32.55 4.99
CA ARG A 5 -6.27 31.24 5.67
C ARG A 5 -6.99 30.17 4.83
N HIS A 6 -8.06 30.58 4.12
CA HIS A 6 -8.85 29.67 3.30
C HIS A 6 -8.16 29.28 1.98
N CYS A 7 -7.44 30.22 1.35
CA CYS A 7 -6.63 29.91 0.16
C CYS A 7 -5.42 29.03 0.52
N SER A 8 -4.79 29.27 1.67
CA SER A 8 -3.66 28.47 2.17
C SER A 8 -4.06 27.04 2.53
N SER A 9 -5.23 26.83 3.14
CA SER A 9 -5.75 25.49 3.45
C SER A 9 -6.15 24.71 2.19
N GLN A 10 -6.78 25.38 1.21
CA GLN A 10 -7.09 24.76 -0.08
C GLN A 10 -5.84 24.39 -0.88
N GLY A 11 -4.81 25.26 -0.91
CA GLY A 11 -3.54 24.98 -1.57
C GLY A 11 -2.85 23.76 -0.96
N ARG A 12 -2.84 23.64 0.37
CA ARG A 12 -2.28 22.50 1.08
C ARG A 12 -3.03 21.20 0.81
N LEU A 13 -4.36 21.24 0.76
CA LEU A 13 -5.17 20.06 0.43
C LEU A 13 -4.92 19.59 -1.01
N LYS A 14 -4.83 20.51 -1.97
CA LYS A 14 -4.50 20.19 -3.37
C LYS A 14 -3.11 19.55 -3.48
N ASP A 15 -2.12 20.10 -2.77
CA ASP A 15 -0.78 19.52 -2.71
C ASP A 15 -0.81 18.11 -2.12
N ALA A 16 -1.49 17.89 -1.00
CA ALA A 16 -1.61 16.58 -0.36
C ALA A 16 -2.25 15.53 -1.29
N VAL A 17 -3.35 15.89 -1.97
CA VAL A 17 -4.00 15.00 -2.95
C VAL A 17 -3.05 14.66 -4.11
N THR A 18 -2.29 15.63 -4.60
CA THR A 18 -1.33 15.42 -5.71
C THR A 18 -0.18 14.50 -5.28
N ILE A 19 0.38 14.73 -4.10
CA ILE A 19 1.44 13.90 -3.51
C ILE A 19 0.94 12.48 -3.29
N TRP A 20 -0.26 12.33 -2.71
CA TRP A 20 -0.83 11.01 -2.42
C TRP A 20 -1.17 10.22 -3.69
N LYS A 21 -1.62 10.89 -4.76
CA LYS A 21 -1.75 10.30 -6.09
C LYS A 21 -0.40 9.80 -6.63
N ALA A 22 0.69 10.55 -6.43
CA ALA A 22 2.03 10.13 -6.84
C ALA A 22 2.53 8.92 -6.03
N VAL A 23 2.21 8.83 -4.73
CA VAL A 23 2.48 7.65 -3.90
C VAL A 23 1.73 6.43 -4.46
N GLY A 24 0.46 6.58 -4.82
CA GLY A 24 -0.31 5.53 -5.50
C GLY A 24 0.35 5.06 -6.80
N LYS A 25 0.78 6.00 -7.66
CA LYS A 25 1.52 5.68 -8.90
C LYS A 25 2.83 4.92 -8.62
N PHE A 26 3.60 5.36 -7.63
CA PHE A 26 4.84 4.71 -7.22
C PHE A 26 4.62 3.27 -6.79
N ILE A 27 3.64 3.03 -5.91
CA ILE A 27 3.34 1.68 -5.42
C ILE A 27 2.90 0.78 -6.58
N ARG A 28 1.98 1.26 -7.44
CA ARG A 28 1.50 0.50 -8.61
C ARG A 28 2.64 0.11 -9.54
N TYR A 29 3.48 1.07 -9.89
CA TYR A 29 4.61 0.85 -10.79
C TYR A 29 5.50 -0.29 -10.30
N TYR A 30 5.88 -0.27 -9.02
CA TYR A 30 6.77 -1.29 -8.47
C TYR A 30 6.08 -2.65 -8.26
N LEU A 31 4.80 -2.68 -7.90
CA LEU A 31 4.05 -3.94 -7.80
C LEU A 31 3.89 -4.64 -9.16
N GLN A 32 3.72 -3.88 -10.25
CA GLN A 32 3.69 -4.42 -11.62
C GLN A 32 5.04 -5.00 -12.07
N GLN A 33 6.12 -4.68 -11.35
CA GLN A 33 7.46 -5.20 -11.57
C GLN A 33 7.81 -6.28 -10.54
N ASP A 34 6.80 -6.88 -9.91
CA ASP A 34 6.91 -7.87 -8.82
C ASP A 34 7.76 -7.40 -7.62
N LYS A 35 7.97 -6.09 -7.44
CA LYS A 35 8.75 -5.56 -6.30
C LYS A 35 7.86 -5.27 -5.11
N HIS A 36 8.41 -5.47 -3.93
CA HIS A 36 7.74 -5.11 -2.69
C HIS A 36 7.86 -3.61 -2.45
N VAL A 37 6.78 -2.99 -1.98
CA VAL A 37 6.78 -1.55 -1.68
C VAL A 37 6.51 -1.32 -0.21
N ILE A 38 7.50 -0.78 0.49
CA ILE A 38 7.38 -0.40 1.90
C ILE A 38 6.94 1.06 1.97
N LEU A 39 5.78 1.30 2.57
CA LEU A 39 5.32 2.61 2.98
C LEU A 39 5.60 2.78 4.48
N PRO A 40 6.63 3.57 4.86
CA PRO A 40 7.04 3.70 6.24
C PRO A 40 5.89 4.07 7.18
N ASN A 41 5.90 3.48 8.37
CA ASN A 41 4.90 3.69 9.43
C ASN A 41 3.46 3.29 9.09
N ILE A 42 3.19 2.73 7.92
CA ILE A 42 1.86 2.26 7.50
C ILE A 42 1.89 0.76 7.23
N GLY A 43 2.75 0.30 6.32
CA GLY A 43 2.80 -1.11 5.94
C GLY A 43 3.57 -1.37 4.66
N LYS A 44 3.41 -2.57 4.11
CA LYS A 44 4.05 -3.00 2.88
C LYS A 44 3.04 -3.61 1.92
N PHE A 45 3.22 -3.34 0.63
CA PHE A 45 2.50 -3.97 -0.46
C PHE A 45 3.42 -4.96 -1.16
N TYR A 46 2.90 -6.10 -1.59
CA TYR A 46 3.62 -7.04 -2.44
C TYR A 46 2.67 -7.89 -3.27
N VAL A 47 3.22 -8.58 -4.26
CA VAL A 47 2.54 -9.61 -5.02
C VAL A 47 2.97 -10.96 -4.44
N GLN A 48 1.99 -11.78 -4.07
CA GLN A 48 2.22 -13.15 -3.64
C GLN A 48 1.81 -14.09 -4.76
N GLU A 49 2.69 -15.01 -5.13
CA GLU A 49 2.33 -16.16 -5.97
C GLU A 49 1.76 -17.28 -5.10
N ILE A 50 0.57 -17.76 -5.46
CA ILE A 50 -0.07 -18.93 -4.87
C ILE A 50 0.03 -20.07 -5.89
N LYS A 51 0.50 -21.23 -5.45
CA LYS A 51 0.52 -22.44 -6.25
C LYS A 51 -0.69 -23.29 -5.88
N ILE A 52 -1.55 -23.57 -6.86
CA ILE A 52 -2.73 -24.41 -6.71
C ILE A 52 -2.44 -25.73 -7.41
N PRO A 53 -2.27 -26.86 -6.68
CA PRO A 53 -1.98 -28.14 -7.29
C PRO A 53 -3.14 -28.63 -8.17
N ILE A 54 -2.83 -29.27 -9.29
CA ILE A 54 -3.84 -29.86 -10.18
C ILE A 54 -4.15 -31.28 -9.69
N ALA A 55 -5.41 -31.54 -9.30
CA ALA A 55 -5.82 -32.78 -8.65
C ALA A 55 -5.45 -34.06 -9.42
N HIS A 56 -5.52 -34.03 -10.75
CA HIS A 56 -5.20 -35.19 -11.61
C HIS A 56 -3.75 -35.19 -12.13
N ASN A 57 -2.94 -34.21 -11.74
CA ASN A 57 -1.53 -34.15 -12.12
C ASN A 57 -0.72 -33.39 -11.06
N PRO A 58 -0.28 -34.06 -9.98
CA PRO A 58 0.39 -33.41 -8.85
C PRO A 58 1.76 -32.82 -9.21
N SER A 59 2.35 -33.19 -10.35
CA SER A 59 3.56 -32.54 -10.89
C SER A 59 3.27 -31.24 -11.63
N ARG A 60 2.01 -30.77 -11.65
CA ARG A 60 1.62 -29.47 -12.22
C ARG A 60 0.84 -28.64 -11.22
N CYS A 61 1.10 -27.33 -11.23
CA CYS A 61 0.33 -26.37 -10.47
C CYS A 61 -0.08 -25.18 -11.34
N VAL A 62 -1.23 -24.62 -11.02
CA VAL A 62 -1.65 -23.29 -11.50
C VAL A 62 -1.03 -22.28 -10.55
N CYS A 63 -0.09 -21.48 -11.05
CA CYS A 63 0.44 -20.34 -10.33
C CYS A 63 -0.48 -19.14 -10.55
N ARG A 64 -0.96 -18.52 -9.47
CA ARG A 64 -1.75 -17.29 -9.49
C ARG A 64 -1.10 -16.22 -8.64
N LYS A 65 -0.96 -15.02 -9.19
CA LYS A 65 -0.50 -13.84 -8.45
C LYS A 65 -1.66 -13.14 -7.76
N ARG A 66 -1.49 -12.73 -6.49
CA ARG A 66 -2.44 -11.86 -5.79
C ARG A 66 -1.74 -10.69 -5.10
N LEU A 67 -2.44 -9.57 -5.02
CA LEU A 67 -2.00 -8.43 -4.23
C LEU A 67 -2.18 -8.70 -2.74
N VAL A 68 -1.16 -8.33 -1.95
CA VAL A 68 -1.19 -8.44 -0.50
C VAL A 68 -0.72 -7.13 0.11
N PHE A 69 -1.41 -6.71 1.17
CA PHE A 69 -0.97 -5.62 2.04
C PHE A 69 -0.79 -6.17 3.45
N VAL A 70 0.34 -5.86 4.06
CA VAL A 70 0.63 -6.18 5.45
C VAL A 70 0.87 -4.89 6.20
N ILE A 71 0.13 -4.69 7.28
CA ILE A 71 0.31 -3.53 8.16
C ILE A 71 1.71 -3.55 8.80
N SER A 72 2.28 -2.37 9.05
CA SER A 72 3.60 -2.29 9.69
C SER A 72 3.57 -2.89 11.10
N SER A 73 4.63 -3.59 11.48
CA SER A 73 4.79 -4.14 12.83
C SER A 73 4.64 -3.08 13.91
N GLN A 74 5.17 -1.87 13.67
CA GLN A 74 5.04 -0.76 14.62
C GLN A 74 3.57 -0.39 14.88
N LEU A 75 2.76 -0.21 13.82
CA LEU A 75 1.32 0.05 13.99
C LEU A 75 0.62 -1.12 14.66
N ALA A 76 0.95 -2.34 14.25
CA ALA A 76 0.32 -3.53 14.79
C ALA A 76 0.55 -3.71 16.28
N ILE A 77 1.80 -3.55 16.72
CA ILE A 77 2.19 -3.66 18.14
C ILE A 77 1.55 -2.53 18.94
N ASN A 78 1.66 -1.28 18.49
CA ASN A 78 1.17 -0.11 19.23
C ASN A 78 -0.36 -0.15 19.46
N PHE A 79 -1.11 -0.69 18.51
CA PHE A 79 -2.57 -0.69 18.53
C PHE A 79 -3.19 -2.09 18.63
N ARG A 80 -2.37 -3.12 18.94
CA ARG A 80 -2.79 -4.54 19.06
C ARG A 80 -3.54 -5.05 17.82
N ILE A 81 -3.18 -4.56 16.64
CA ILE A 81 -3.82 -5.00 15.39
C ILE A 81 -3.29 -6.39 15.06
N LYS A 82 -4.19 -7.34 14.89
CA LYS A 82 -3.87 -8.71 14.47
C LYS A 82 -3.32 -8.67 13.06
N PHE A 83 -2.14 -9.24 12.86
CA PHE A 83 -1.50 -9.41 11.56
C PHE A 83 -0.92 -10.81 11.49
N SER A 84 -1.01 -11.47 10.32
CA SER A 84 -0.25 -12.69 10.14
C SER A 84 1.22 -12.31 9.98
N THR A 85 2.06 -12.94 10.78
CA THR A 85 3.51 -12.91 10.64
C THR A 85 3.97 -13.85 9.54
N ASP A 86 3.11 -14.21 8.57
CA ASP A 86 3.50 -15.03 7.42
C ASP A 86 4.60 -14.26 6.68
N GLN A 87 5.83 -14.51 7.12
CA GLN A 87 7.05 -14.21 6.45
C GLN A 87 7.05 -15.19 5.29
N VAL A 88 6.21 -14.90 4.30
CA VAL A 88 6.43 -15.44 2.98
C VAL A 88 7.84 -14.94 2.65
N GLU A 89 8.80 -15.84 2.68
CA GLU A 89 10.12 -15.67 2.10
C GLU A 89 9.88 -15.39 0.62
N ASN A 90 9.63 -14.11 0.33
CA ASN A 90 9.45 -13.65 -1.02
C ASN A 90 10.82 -13.08 -1.40
N PRO A 91 11.55 -13.73 -2.32
CA PRO A 91 12.89 -13.30 -2.72
C PRO A 91 12.89 -11.95 -3.45
N ASN A 92 11.69 -11.41 -3.73
CA ASN A 92 11.52 -10.20 -4.53
C ASN A 92 12.10 -8.96 -3.83
N PRO A 93 12.75 -8.07 -4.59
CA PRO A 93 13.43 -6.90 -4.04
C PRO A 93 12.45 -5.95 -3.35
N GLN A 94 12.89 -5.39 -2.22
CA GLN A 94 12.12 -4.44 -1.43
C GLN A 94 12.52 -3.00 -1.74
N ILE A 95 11.51 -2.17 -2.03
CA ILE A 95 11.66 -0.76 -2.34
C ILE A 95 10.88 0.06 -1.32
N THR A 96 11.57 0.91 -0.58
CA THR A 96 10.90 1.87 0.33
C THR A 96 10.47 3.11 -0.45
N VAL A 97 9.28 3.64 -0.16
CA VAL A 97 8.79 4.89 -0.75
C VAL A 97 9.81 6.01 -0.56
N ASN A 98 10.37 6.46 -1.68
CA ASN A 98 11.43 7.45 -1.72
C ASN A 98 10.86 8.86 -1.91
N ARG A 99 11.14 9.76 -0.97
CA ARG A 99 10.57 11.12 -0.96
C ARG A 99 11.05 11.95 -2.14
N SER A 100 12.29 11.74 -2.59
CA SER A 100 12.85 12.42 -3.77
C SER A 100 12.17 11.92 -5.05
N THR A 101 11.95 10.61 -5.19
CA THR A 101 11.20 10.07 -6.34
C THR A 101 9.77 10.59 -6.38
N ILE A 102 9.07 10.60 -5.24
CA ILE A 102 7.72 11.18 -5.15
C ILE A 102 7.75 12.68 -5.50
N SER A 103 8.71 13.44 -4.98
CA SER A 103 8.91 14.86 -5.29
C SER A 103 9.03 15.10 -6.80
N CYS A 104 9.82 14.28 -7.51
CA CYS A 104 9.91 14.35 -8.96
C CYS A 104 8.57 13.99 -9.65
N LEU A 105 7.91 12.91 -9.23
CA LEU A 105 6.66 12.44 -9.83
C LEU A 105 5.48 13.43 -9.71
N CYS A 106 5.47 14.27 -8.67
CA CYS A 106 4.40 15.24 -8.43
C CYS A 106 4.81 16.69 -8.66
N HIS A 107 6.06 16.96 -9.04
CA HIS A 107 6.64 18.30 -9.16
C HIS A 107 6.39 19.17 -7.91
N LYS A 108 6.54 18.58 -6.72
CA LYS A 108 6.47 19.30 -5.44
C LYS A 108 7.80 19.24 -4.71
N PRO A 109 8.19 20.30 -3.98
CA PRO A 109 9.40 20.25 -3.15
C PRO A 109 9.40 19.07 -2.17
N ARG A 110 10.57 18.45 -1.99
CA ARG A 110 10.75 17.29 -1.10
C ARG A 110 10.23 17.54 0.32
N PHE A 111 10.37 18.75 0.87
CA PHE A 111 9.87 19.08 2.20
C PHE A 111 8.34 18.99 2.29
N LYS A 112 7.60 19.37 1.23
CA LYS A 112 6.14 19.24 1.19
C LYS A 112 5.71 17.78 1.12
N VAL A 113 6.44 16.97 0.34
CA VAL A 113 6.23 15.51 0.28
C VAL A 113 6.42 14.89 1.65
N ASP A 114 7.53 15.20 2.30
CA ASP A 114 7.86 14.65 3.61
C ASP A 114 6.83 15.06 4.68
N LEU A 115 6.43 16.33 4.70
CA LEU A 115 5.38 16.83 5.58
C LEU A 115 4.05 16.11 5.34
N CYS A 116 3.63 15.96 4.08
CA CYS A 116 2.40 15.27 3.72
C CYS A 116 2.40 13.80 4.17
N LEU A 117 3.50 13.06 3.96
CA LEU A 117 3.61 11.67 4.41
C LEU A 117 3.58 11.55 5.94
N ARG A 118 4.23 12.47 6.65
CA ARG A 118 4.19 12.53 8.13
C ARG A 118 2.78 12.82 8.63
N GLU A 119 2.06 13.74 8.00
CA GLU A 119 0.69 14.09 8.38
C GLU A 119 -0.29 12.94 8.15
N ILE A 120 -0.13 12.19 7.07
CA ILE A 120 -0.96 11.01 6.81
C ILE A 120 -0.69 9.91 7.84
N ALA A 121 0.58 9.67 8.18
CA ALA A 121 0.91 8.75 9.27
C ALA A 121 0.30 9.22 10.60
N ALA A 122 0.48 10.50 10.96
CA ALA A 122 -0.10 11.07 12.17
C ALA A 122 -1.63 10.97 12.20
N PHE A 123 -2.30 11.19 11.06
CA PHE A 123 -3.75 10.98 10.93
C PHE A 123 -4.15 9.53 11.28
N VAL A 124 -3.45 8.54 10.73
CA VAL A 124 -3.71 7.12 11.03
C VAL A 124 -3.50 6.84 12.52
N TYR A 125 -2.37 7.26 13.09
CA TYR A 125 -2.07 7.06 14.51
C TYR A 125 -3.12 7.70 15.42
N ASN A 126 -3.50 8.96 15.15
CA ASN A 126 -4.50 9.68 15.95
C ASN A 126 -5.89 9.01 15.89
N ARG A 127 -6.30 8.55 14.70
CA ARG A 127 -7.55 7.81 14.53
C ARG A 127 -7.54 6.49 15.30
N LEU A 128 -6.45 5.73 15.24
CA LEU A 128 -6.31 4.47 15.98
C LEU A 128 -6.28 4.71 17.50
N ALA A 129 -5.56 5.72 17.98
CA ALA A 129 -5.50 6.08 19.39
C ALA A 129 -6.89 6.46 19.96
N THR A 130 -7.72 7.10 19.14
CA THR A 130 -9.10 7.46 19.48
C THR A 130 -10.11 6.34 19.18
N LYS A 131 -9.64 5.14 18.82
CA LYS A 131 -10.47 3.97 18.45
C LYS A 131 -11.47 4.24 17.33
N LEU A 132 -11.18 5.24 16.49
CA LEU A 132 -11.99 5.59 15.33
C LEU A 132 -11.59 4.74 14.12
N LEU A 133 -12.57 4.51 13.25
CA LEU A 133 -12.36 3.86 11.96
C LEU A 133 -11.30 4.62 11.14
N VAL A 134 -10.28 3.91 10.67
CA VAL A 134 -9.36 4.42 9.65
C VAL A 134 -9.84 3.94 8.30
N GLN A 135 -10.07 4.88 7.39
CA GLN A 135 -10.22 4.62 5.95
C GLN A 135 -9.17 5.43 5.22
N LEU A 136 -8.14 4.75 4.71
CA LEU A 136 -7.05 5.37 3.98
C LEU A 136 -7.09 4.90 2.52
N PRO A 137 -7.68 5.70 1.61
CA PRO A 137 -7.72 5.35 0.19
C PRO A 137 -6.34 5.52 -0.44
N PHE A 138 -5.90 4.54 -1.21
CA PHE A 138 -4.69 4.58 -2.04
C PHE A 138 -5.09 4.71 -3.51
N PRO A 139 -4.89 5.90 -4.13
CA PRO A 139 -5.39 6.16 -5.48
C PRO A 139 -4.93 5.14 -6.53
N GLY A 140 -5.91 4.45 -7.13
CA GLY A 140 -5.68 3.42 -8.15
C GLY A 140 -5.13 2.09 -7.63
N ILE A 141 -5.18 1.86 -6.31
CA ILE A 141 -4.74 0.61 -5.67
C ILE A 141 -5.88 -0.01 -4.86
N GLY A 142 -6.57 0.79 -4.06
CA GLY A 142 -7.61 0.30 -3.15
C GLY A 142 -7.77 1.15 -1.90
N VAL A 143 -8.38 0.61 -0.85
CA VAL A 143 -8.62 1.31 0.43
C VAL A 143 -8.18 0.43 1.60
N LEU A 144 -7.33 0.97 2.47
CA LEU A 144 -7.00 0.36 3.74
C LEU A 144 -8.06 0.75 4.78
N ILE A 145 -8.65 -0.26 5.40
CA ILE A 145 -9.63 -0.12 6.46
C ILE A 145 -9.04 -0.72 7.74
N ILE A 146 -9.02 0.04 8.84
CA ILE A 146 -8.63 -0.46 10.16
C ILE A 146 -9.74 -0.15 11.15
N LYS A 147 -10.25 -1.17 11.84
CA LYS A 147 -11.30 -1.07 12.85
C LYS A 147 -10.96 -1.94 14.04
N GLY A 148 -10.76 -1.30 15.19
CA GLY A 148 -10.30 -1.97 16.40
C GLY A 148 -8.97 -2.68 16.14
N GLU A 149 -8.93 -3.98 16.45
CA GLU A 149 -7.73 -4.83 16.32
C GLU A 149 -7.63 -5.53 14.96
N THR A 150 -8.43 -5.14 13.97
CA THR A 150 -8.45 -5.78 12.65
C THR A 150 -8.23 -4.79 11.53
N TYR A 151 -7.61 -5.24 10.45
CA TYR A 151 -7.46 -4.45 9.23
C TYR A 151 -7.82 -5.27 7.99
N ARG A 152 -8.18 -4.56 6.93
CA ARG A 152 -8.43 -5.13 5.62
C ARG A 152 -7.98 -4.14 4.55
N MET A 153 -7.26 -4.63 3.56
CA MET A 153 -7.02 -3.89 2.33
C MET A 153 -8.03 -4.36 1.29
N LEU A 154 -8.89 -3.45 0.84
CA LEU A 154 -9.80 -3.66 -0.28
C LEU A 154 -9.10 -3.17 -1.55
N PHE A 155 -8.57 -4.09 -2.35
CA PHE A 155 -7.92 -3.72 -3.61
C PHE A 155 -8.95 -3.31 -4.67
N ASP A 156 -8.58 -2.36 -5.53
CA ASP A 156 -9.34 -2.00 -6.72
C ASP A 156 -9.32 -3.16 -7.71
N ASP A 157 -10.50 -3.63 -8.14
CA ASP A 157 -10.62 -4.82 -8.99
C ASP A 157 -9.85 -4.66 -10.30
N ARG A 158 -9.90 -3.47 -10.93
CA ARG A 158 -9.18 -3.22 -12.19
C ARG A 158 -7.67 -3.31 -12.00
N PHE A 159 -7.15 -2.88 -10.85
CA PHE A 159 -5.73 -3.04 -10.54
C PHE A 159 -5.38 -4.48 -10.16
N ALA A 160 -6.23 -5.16 -9.39
CA ALA A 160 -6.02 -6.55 -8.99
C ALA A 160 -6.02 -7.51 -10.20
N THR A 161 -6.96 -7.35 -11.13
CA THR A 161 -7.04 -8.16 -12.36
C THR A 161 -5.77 -8.02 -13.20
N LYS A 162 -5.22 -6.81 -13.36
CA LYS A 162 -3.96 -6.59 -14.09
C LYS A 162 -2.76 -7.32 -13.50
N ILE A 163 -2.78 -7.64 -12.21
CA ILE A 163 -1.73 -8.42 -11.55
C ILE A 163 -2.04 -9.93 -11.66
N GLN A 164 -3.31 -10.31 -11.68
CA GLN A 164 -3.79 -11.69 -11.78
C GLN A 164 -3.81 -12.25 -13.21
N GLU A 165 -3.78 -11.42 -14.25
CA GLU A 165 -3.80 -11.83 -15.67
C GLU A 165 -2.65 -12.77 -16.08
N THR A 166 -1.70 -13.06 -15.19
CA THR A 166 -0.61 -14.00 -15.39
C THR A 166 -0.88 -15.34 -14.68
N ASP A 167 -2.06 -15.94 -14.84
CA ASP A 167 -2.24 -17.35 -14.46
C ASP A 167 -1.44 -18.20 -15.45
N TYR A 168 -0.47 -18.98 -14.97
CA TYR A 168 0.35 -19.87 -15.80
C TYR A 168 0.52 -21.24 -15.16
N ILE A 169 0.67 -22.27 -16.00
CA ILE A 169 0.90 -23.64 -15.55
C ILE A 169 2.41 -23.84 -15.39
N LYS A 170 2.84 -24.34 -14.23
CA LYS A 170 4.23 -24.68 -13.97
C LYS A 170 4.34 -26.16 -13.59
N GLU A 171 5.28 -26.86 -14.23
CA GLU A 171 5.71 -28.19 -13.79
C GLU A 171 6.59 -28.07 -12.54
N ILE A 172 6.29 -28.90 -11.56
CA ILE A 172 7.04 -29.02 -10.31
C ILE A 172 8.11 -30.08 -10.58
N SER A 173 9.37 -29.64 -10.65
CA SER A 173 10.55 -30.51 -10.76
C SER A 173 10.79 -31.29 -9.48
#